data_AF-A0AAV7LT11-F1
#
_entry.id   AF-A0AAV7LT11-F1
#
_cell.length_a   1.000
_cell.length_b   1.000
_cell.length_c   1.000
_cell.angle_alpha   90.00
_cell.angle_beta   90.00
_cell.angle_gamma   90.00
#
_symmetry.space_group_name_H-M   'P 1'
#
loop_
_entity.id
_entity.type
_entity.pdbx_description
1 polymer ?
#
loop_
_entity_poly.entity_id
_entity_poly.type
_entity_poly.pdbx_seq_one_letter_code
_entity_poly.pdbx_strand_id
1 'polypeptide(L)'
;LKLSAGFQELSLGERGGRRRDYHDLGVNTRQGIEHVKDSKTGVSGTTIKLSTNHFRLTSRPQWVLYQYHIDYNPQMESRRLRSALLFQHEDLIGKVRAFDGTMLFLVKRLDKVSEVFSQTRSGENVKITITLTNELPPTSPTCLQFYNIIF
;
A
#
# COMPACT_ATOMS: atom_id res chain seq x y z
N LEU A 1 18.21 -36.72 26.09
CA LEU A 1 18.38 -36.36 24.67
C LEU A 1 18.22 -34.85 24.54
N LYS A 2 19.31 -34.14 24.23
CA LYS A 2 19.35 -32.67 24.08
C LYS A 2 18.67 -32.31 22.74
N LEU A 3 17.51 -31.66 22.79
CA LEU A 3 16.92 -31.02 21.61
C LEU A 3 17.54 -29.64 21.48
N SER A 4 18.44 -29.49 20.51
CA SER A 4 19.04 -28.22 20.12
C SER A 4 17.99 -27.41 19.37
N ALA A 5 17.40 -26.42 20.02
CA ALA A 5 16.61 -25.40 19.34
C ALA A 5 17.60 -24.49 18.59
N GLY A 6 17.80 -24.79 17.30
CA GLY A 6 18.51 -23.91 16.39
C GLY A 6 17.68 -22.64 16.15
N PHE A 7 17.73 -21.71 17.11
CA PHE A 7 17.41 -20.31 16.85
C PHE A 7 18.52 -19.77 15.95
N GLN A 8 18.31 -19.84 14.64
CA GLN A 8 19.05 -19.00 13.72
C GLN A 8 18.55 -17.57 13.98
N GLU A 9 19.40 -16.72 14.52
CA GLU A 9 19.12 -15.30 14.78
C GLU A 9 18.60 -14.64 13.49
N LEU A 10 17.29 -14.46 13.41
CA LEU A 10 16.72 -13.45 12.53
C LEU A 10 16.99 -12.12 13.22
N SER A 11 18.00 -11.39 12.73
CA SER A 11 18.26 -10.05 13.23
C SER A 11 17.01 -9.19 12.92
N LEU A 12 16.28 -8.86 13.99
CA LEU A 12 15.32 -7.77 13.97
C LEU A 12 16.13 -6.51 13.71
N GLY A 13 16.15 -6.06 12.46
CA GLY A 13 16.90 -4.89 12.03
C GLY A 13 16.70 -3.72 12.99
N GLU A 14 17.80 -3.03 13.28
CA GLU A 14 17.84 -1.90 14.21
C GLU A 14 16.75 -0.87 13.86
N ARG A 15 16.03 -0.45 14.90
CA ARG A 15 15.07 0.66 14.81
C ARG A 15 15.81 1.92 14.38
N GLY A 16 15.74 2.27 13.10
CA GLY A 16 16.31 3.52 12.59
C GLY A 16 16.67 3.57 11.10
N GLY A 17 16.71 2.45 10.39
CA GLY A 17 16.95 2.43 8.94
C GLY A 17 15.66 2.59 8.12
N ARG A 18 15.73 3.32 7.00
CA ARG A 18 14.67 3.41 5.97
C ARG A 18 13.91 2.08 5.86
N ARG A 19 12.61 2.11 6.18
CA ARG A 19 11.70 0.97 6.04
C ARG A 19 11.81 0.47 4.61
N ARG A 20 12.50 -0.65 4.39
CA ARG A 20 12.34 -1.43 3.16
C ARG A 20 10.89 -1.86 3.13
N ASP A 21 10.26 -1.74 1.98
CA ASP A 21 8.87 -2.14 1.76
C ASP A 21 8.71 -3.60 2.17
N TYR A 22 8.20 -3.82 3.38
CA TYR A 22 7.95 -5.14 3.91
C TYR A 22 6.69 -5.63 3.22
N HIS A 23 6.85 -6.25 2.06
CA HIS A 23 5.80 -7.08 1.51
C HIS A 23 5.64 -8.25 2.49
N ASP A 24 4.61 -8.18 3.34
CA ASP A 24 4.12 -9.31 4.13
C ASP A 24 3.52 -10.34 3.15
N LEU A 25 4.39 -10.95 2.33
CA LEU A 25 4.13 -12.20 1.67
C LEU A 25 4.12 -13.22 2.80
N GLY A 26 3.01 -13.26 3.53
CA GLY A 26 2.84 -13.92 4.82
C GLY A 26 3.80 -15.09 4.97
N VAL A 27 4.84 -14.89 5.78
CA VAL A 27 5.88 -15.90 6.00
C VAL A 27 5.16 -17.19 6.37
N ASN A 28 5.18 -18.16 5.45
CA ASN A 28 4.37 -19.36 5.60
C ASN A 28 5.08 -20.34 6.55
N THR A 29 5.19 -19.93 7.82
CA THR A 29 5.75 -20.71 8.92
C THR A 29 5.01 -22.02 9.15
N ARG A 30 3.87 -22.25 8.47
CA ARG A 30 3.03 -23.45 8.57
C ARG A 30 3.72 -24.71 8.05
N GLN A 31 4.55 -24.60 7.02
CA GLN A 31 5.16 -25.80 6.40
C GLN A 31 6.03 -26.59 7.38
N GLY A 32 6.64 -25.92 8.37
CA GLY A 32 7.50 -26.55 9.37
C GLY A 32 6.80 -26.98 10.66
N ILE A 33 5.50 -26.75 10.82
CA ILE A 33 4.79 -26.97 12.09
C ILE A 33 3.75 -28.09 11.90
N GLU A 34 4.13 -29.31 12.29
CA GLU A 34 3.34 -30.53 12.08
C GLU A 34 1.90 -30.45 12.64
N HIS A 35 1.73 -29.94 13.86
CA HIS A 35 0.43 -29.88 14.53
C HIS A 35 -0.53 -28.78 13.99
N VAL A 36 -0.07 -27.90 13.09
CA VAL A 36 -0.88 -26.81 12.49
C VAL A 36 -0.88 -26.89 10.97
N LYS A 37 -0.31 -27.97 10.42
CA LYS A 37 -0.14 -28.16 8.99
C LYS A 37 -1.48 -28.09 8.25
N ASP A 38 -2.51 -28.71 8.82
CA ASP A 38 -3.83 -28.81 8.18
C ASP A 38 -4.82 -27.73 8.65
N SER A 39 -4.78 -27.29 9.92
CA SER A 39 -5.72 -26.30 10.45
C SER A 39 -5.20 -25.57 11.71
N LYS A 40 -5.58 -24.28 11.86
CA LYS A 40 -5.41 -23.48 13.09
C LYS A 40 -6.67 -23.49 13.99
N THR A 41 -7.73 -24.12 13.52
CA THR A 41 -9.04 -24.11 14.19
C THR A 41 -9.06 -25.20 15.25
N GLY A 42 -9.16 -24.81 16.51
CA GLY A 42 -9.37 -25.74 17.62
C GLY A 42 -10.77 -26.36 17.58
N VAL A 43 -10.92 -27.56 18.16
CA VAL A 43 -12.18 -28.33 18.18
C VAL A 43 -12.75 -28.53 19.59
N SER A 44 -12.02 -28.17 20.63
CA SER A 44 -12.43 -28.38 22.02
C SER A 44 -13.35 -27.27 22.53
N GLY A 45 -14.15 -27.61 23.55
CA GLY A 45 -15.01 -26.65 24.26
C GLY A 45 -16.41 -26.53 23.67
N THR A 46 -17.10 -25.44 24.03
CA THR A 46 -18.48 -25.14 23.60
C THR A 46 -18.49 -23.86 22.78
N THR A 47 -19.23 -23.85 21.66
CA THR A 47 -19.33 -22.67 20.78
C THR A 47 -20.06 -21.53 21.49
N ILE A 48 -19.49 -20.33 21.41
CA ILE A 48 -20.08 -19.09 21.92
C ILE A 48 -20.18 -18.05 20.81
N LYS A 49 -21.18 -17.17 20.88
CA LYS A 49 -21.30 -16.03 19.95
C LYS A 49 -20.43 -14.89 20.44
N LEU A 50 -19.50 -14.45 19.59
CA LEU A 50 -18.62 -13.31 19.86
C LEU A 50 -18.96 -12.17 18.91
N SER A 51 -18.86 -10.95 19.42
CA SER A 51 -18.83 -9.72 18.62
C SER A 51 -17.42 -9.16 18.66
N THR A 52 -16.97 -8.57 17.56
CA THR A 52 -15.63 -7.95 17.49
C THR A 52 -15.74 -6.58 16.85
N ASN A 53 -14.72 -5.75 17.06
CA ASN A 53 -14.63 -4.41 16.47
C ASN A 53 -14.05 -4.45 15.05
N HIS A 54 -14.42 -5.46 14.26
CA HIS A 54 -14.00 -5.62 12.87
C HIS A 54 -15.19 -5.37 11.95
N PHE A 55 -15.01 -4.44 11.01
CA PHE A 55 -16.00 -4.14 9.98
C PHE A 55 -15.56 -4.74 8.66
N ARG A 56 -16.47 -5.44 7.98
CA ARG A 56 -16.19 -6.03 6.67
C ARG A 56 -16.21 -4.94 5.61
N LEU A 57 -15.06 -4.72 4.97
CA LEU A 57 -14.99 -3.86 3.78
C LEU A 57 -15.53 -4.62 2.56
N THR A 58 -16.62 -4.13 1.97
CA THR A 58 -17.20 -4.68 0.74
C THR A 58 -16.74 -3.87 -0.47
N SER A 59 -16.01 -4.50 -1.39
CA SER A 59 -15.62 -3.89 -2.67
C SER A 59 -16.49 -4.40 -3.82
N ARG A 60 -16.54 -3.65 -4.92
CA ARG A 60 -17.21 -4.10 -6.15
C ARG A 60 -16.46 -5.30 -6.74
N PRO A 61 -17.13 -6.25 -7.41
CA PRO A 61 -16.43 -7.33 -8.09
C PRO A 61 -15.49 -6.75 -9.18
N GLN A 62 -14.31 -7.35 -9.34
CA GLN A 62 -13.37 -7.10 -10.46
C GLN A 62 -12.83 -5.67 -10.60
N TRP A 63 -12.76 -4.89 -9.52
CA TRP A 63 -12.09 -3.59 -9.58
C TRP A 63 -10.56 -3.75 -9.66
N VAL A 64 -9.89 -2.81 -10.32
CA VAL A 64 -8.43 -2.73 -10.44
C VAL A 64 -7.99 -1.38 -9.88
N LEU A 65 -6.94 -1.38 -9.07
CA LEU A 65 -6.30 -0.15 -8.61
C LEU A 65 -5.10 0.16 -9.50
N TYR A 66 -5.04 1.37 -10.03
CA TYR A 66 -3.92 1.83 -10.84
C TYR A 66 -2.95 2.61 -9.96
N GLN A 67 -1.72 2.11 -9.86
CA GLN A 67 -0.64 2.74 -9.10
C GLN A 67 0.26 3.53 -10.06
N TYR A 68 0.41 4.82 -9.78
CA TYR A 68 1.24 5.74 -10.53
C TYR A 68 2.38 6.28 -9.66
N HIS A 69 3.57 6.39 -10.24
CA HIS A 69 4.68 7.14 -9.67
C HIS A 69 4.61 8.60 -10.11
N ILE A 70 4.77 9.52 -9.15
CA ILE A 70 4.73 10.96 -9.38
C ILE A 70 6.12 11.52 -9.14
N ASP A 71 6.68 12.13 -10.19
CA ASP A 71 7.95 12.84 -10.13
C ASP A 71 7.74 14.35 -10.35
N TYR A 72 8.56 15.16 -9.70
CA TYR A 72 8.47 16.62 -9.71
C TYR A 72 9.80 17.22 -10.17
N ASN A 73 9.73 18.18 -11.08
CA ASN A 73 10.86 19.00 -11.51
C ASN A 73 10.47 20.48 -11.43
N PRO A 74 11.06 21.29 -10.52
CA PRO A 74 12.13 20.94 -9.58
C PRO A 74 11.70 19.95 -8.48
N GLN A 75 12.67 19.22 -7.92
CA GLN A 75 12.45 18.33 -6.78
C GLN A 75 12.00 19.15 -5.56
N MET A 76 11.00 18.65 -4.84
CA MET A 76 10.40 19.35 -3.69
C MET A 76 10.28 18.40 -2.51
N GLU A 77 10.70 18.75 -1.30
CA GLU A 77 10.60 17.82 -0.16
C GLU A 77 9.24 17.85 0.55
N SER A 78 8.48 18.95 0.41
CA SER A 78 7.22 19.13 1.13
C SER A 78 6.08 18.29 0.54
N ARG A 79 5.68 17.23 1.26
CA ARG A 79 4.52 16.40 0.90
C ARG A 79 3.25 17.22 0.69
N ARG A 80 2.99 18.22 1.54
CA ARG A 80 1.81 19.09 1.43
C ARG A 80 1.81 19.89 0.13
N LEU A 81 2.97 20.42 -0.28
CA LEU A 81 3.11 21.17 -1.52
C LEU A 81 2.93 20.27 -2.74
N ARG A 82 3.55 19.09 -2.72
CA ARG A 82 3.37 18.06 -3.77
C ARG A 82 1.89 17.73 -3.98
N SER A 83 1.16 17.46 -2.89
CA SER A 83 -0.28 17.19 -2.94
C SER A 83 -1.06 18.37 -3.51
N ALA A 84 -0.78 19.59 -3.03
CA ALA A 84 -1.47 20.79 -3.48
C ALA A 84 -1.31 21.03 -4.98
N LEU A 85 -0.10 20.88 -5.52
CA LEU A 85 0.17 21.06 -6.95
C LEU A 85 -0.44 19.96 -7.81
N LEU A 86 -0.38 18.71 -7.36
CA LEU A 86 -0.97 17.59 -8.07
C LEU A 86 -2.51 17.71 -8.14
N PHE A 87 -3.13 18.14 -7.04
CA PHE A 87 -4.59 18.24 -6.94
C PHE A 87 -5.20 19.42 -7.70
N GLN A 88 -4.39 20.34 -8.24
CA GLN A 88 -4.86 21.33 -9.21
C GLN A 88 -5.38 20.67 -10.50
N HIS A 89 -4.88 19.47 -10.83
CA HIS A 89 -5.25 18.72 -12.03
C HIS A 89 -6.42 17.76 -11.77
N GLU A 90 -7.47 18.24 -11.12
CA GLU A 90 -8.64 17.42 -10.78
C GLU A 90 -9.37 16.89 -12.02
N ASP A 91 -9.38 17.64 -13.12
CA ASP A 91 -10.03 17.22 -14.37
C ASP A 91 -9.38 15.96 -14.97
N LEU A 92 -8.07 15.79 -14.77
CA LEU A 92 -7.32 14.62 -15.25
C LEU A 92 -7.43 13.45 -14.26
N ILE A 93 -7.14 13.71 -12.99
CA ILE A 93 -6.97 12.68 -11.95
C ILE A 93 -8.32 12.22 -11.38
N GLY A 94 -9.32 13.11 -11.37
CA GLY A 94 -10.61 12.90 -10.75
C GLY A 94 -10.61 13.14 -9.24
N LYS A 95 -11.83 13.20 -8.67
CA LYS A 95 -12.06 13.44 -7.24
C LYS A 95 -11.60 12.31 -6.33
N VAL A 96 -11.72 11.06 -6.81
CA VAL A 96 -11.43 9.86 -6.03
C VAL A 96 -9.98 9.44 -6.27
N ARG A 97 -9.11 9.82 -5.34
CA ARG A 97 -7.65 9.64 -5.44
C ARG A 97 -7.05 9.45 -4.05
N ALA A 98 -5.99 8.65 -3.98
CA ALA A 98 -5.17 8.52 -2.77
C ALA A 98 -3.70 8.78 -3.10
N PHE A 99 -3.02 9.60 -2.31
CA PHE A 99 -1.65 10.03 -2.59
C PHE A 99 -0.81 10.10 -1.31
N ASP A 100 0.36 9.47 -1.33
CA ASP A 100 1.28 9.41 -0.18
C ASP A 100 2.49 10.36 -0.31
N GLY A 101 2.61 11.12 -1.40
CA GLY A 101 3.74 12.03 -1.64
C GLY A 101 4.67 11.59 -2.78
N THR A 102 4.62 10.32 -3.17
CA THR A 102 5.38 9.74 -4.29
C THR A 102 4.50 8.83 -5.16
N MET A 103 3.62 8.05 -4.53
CA MET A 103 2.70 7.15 -5.22
C MET A 103 1.28 7.71 -5.20
N LEU A 104 0.64 7.69 -6.36
CA LEU A 104 -0.76 8.05 -6.57
C LEU A 104 -1.55 6.79 -6.94
N PHE A 105 -2.66 6.57 -6.26
CA PHE A 105 -3.56 5.44 -6.50
C PHE A 105 -4.89 5.95 -7.04
N LEU A 106 -5.32 5.40 -8.18
CA LEU A 106 -6.55 5.76 -8.88
C LEU A 106 -7.39 4.51 -9.18
N VAL A 107 -8.71 4.70 -9.17
CA VAL A 107 -9.67 3.67 -9.59
C VAL A 107 -9.88 3.70 -11.11
N LYS A 108 -9.64 4.85 -11.74
CA LYS A 108 -9.72 5.03 -13.19
C LYS A 108 -8.31 4.99 -13.78
N ARG A 109 -8.14 4.27 -14.88
CA ARG A 109 -6.92 4.30 -15.69
C ARG A 109 -6.81 5.63 -16.44
N LEU A 110 -5.64 6.23 -16.38
CA LEU A 110 -5.24 7.34 -17.26
C LEU A 110 -4.79 6.79 -18.62
N ASP A 111 -5.27 7.39 -19.72
CA ASP A 111 -5.06 6.88 -21.08
C ASP A 111 -3.61 7.00 -21.57
N LYS A 112 -2.83 7.96 -21.05
CA LYS A 112 -1.41 8.17 -21.38
C LYS A 112 -0.58 8.59 -20.16
N VAL A 113 0.72 8.28 -20.20
CA VAL A 113 1.74 8.93 -19.35
C VAL A 113 1.57 10.43 -19.52
N SER A 114 1.17 11.08 -18.44
CA SER A 114 0.72 12.47 -18.47
C SER A 114 1.78 13.34 -17.82
N GLU A 115 2.30 14.29 -18.58
CA GLU A 115 3.10 15.38 -18.05
C GLU A 115 2.17 16.58 -17.85
N VAL A 116 2.08 17.06 -16.62
CA VAL A 116 1.26 18.22 -16.28
C VAL A 116 2.14 19.30 -15.68
N PHE A 117 1.78 20.56 -15.95
CA PHE A 117 2.51 21.71 -15.44
C PHE A 117 1.64 22.42 -14.41
N SER A 118 2.20 22.65 -13.22
CA SER A 118 1.58 23.43 -12.15
C SER A 118 2.42 24.64 -11.86
N GLN A 119 1.79 25.70 -11.33
CA GLN A 119 2.50 26.88 -10.86
C GLN A 119 2.40 26.99 -9.33
N THR A 120 3.53 27.27 -8.67
CA THR A 120 3.53 27.58 -7.24
C THR A 120 2.98 28.98 -6.98
N ARG A 121 2.63 29.27 -5.73
CA ARG A 121 2.24 30.63 -5.32
C ARG A 121 3.35 31.67 -5.56
N SER A 122 4.60 31.23 -5.62
CA SER A 122 5.77 32.05 -5.92
C SER A 122 5.97 32.30 -7.42
N GLY A 123 5.13 31.73 -8.28
CA GLY A 123 5.20 31.88 -9.74
C GLY A 123 6.12 30.87 -10.45
N GLU A 124 6.72 29.93 -9.71
CA GLU A 124 7.61 28.92 -10.30
C GLU A 124 6.81 27.83 -11.00
N ASN A 125 7.23 27.48 -12.22
CA ASN A 125 6.64 26.39 -12.98
C ASN A 125 7.24 25.06 -12.54
N VAL A 126 6.37 24.13 -12.17
CA VAL A 126 6.74 22.77 -11.75
C VAL A 126 6.17 21.80 -12.76
N LYS A 127 7.05 21.01 -13.38
CA LYS A 127 6.68 19.88 -14.21
C LYS A 127 6.42 18.67 -13.32
N ILE A 128 5.26 18.05 -13.48
CA ILE A 128 4.85 16.85 -12.77
C ILE A 128 4.70 15.73 -13.80
N THR A 129 5.42 14.64 -13.60
CA THR A 129 5.38 13.46 -14.47
C THR A 129 4.62 12.34 -13.78
N ILE A 130 3.56 11.85 -14.43
CA ILE A 130 2.69 10.79 -13.91
C ILE A 130 2.93 9.52 -14.73
N THR A 131 3.60 8.54 -14.12
CA THR A 131 3.99 7.28 -14.77
C THR A 131 3.20 6.12 -14.18
N LEU A 132 2.50 5.35 -15.01
CA LEU A 132 1.84 4.12 -14.54
C LEU A 132 2.91 3.09 -14.17
N THR A 133 2.89 2.64 -12.93
CA THR A 133 3.83 1.64 -12.42
C THR A 133 3.21 0.25 -12.42
N ASN A 134 2.04 0.10 -11.81
CA ASN A 134 1.40 -1.21 -11.63
C ASN A 134 -0.12 -1.13 -11.76
N GLU A 135 -0.73 -2.23 -12.21
CA GLU A 135 -2.16 -2.51 -12.08
C GLU A 135 -2.34 -3.54 -10.95
N LEU A 136 -2.99 -3.14 -9.87
CA LEU A 136 -3.12 -3.94 -8.66
C LEU A 136 -4.52 -4.56 -8.60
N PRO A 137 -4.65 -5.90 -8.69
CA PRO A 137 -5.90 -6.56 -8.38
C PRO A 137 -6.20 -6.49 -6.86
N PRO A 138 -7.45 -6.70 -6.44
CA PRO A 138 -7.85 -6.59 -5.02
C PRO A 138 -7.15 -7.58 -4.09
N THR A 139 -6.61 -8.66 -4.66
CA THR A 139 -5.85 -9.71 -3.96
C THR A 139 -4.38 -9.38 -3.79
N SER A 140 -3.89 -8.29 -4.39
CA SER A 140 -2.48 -7.90 -4.29
C SER A 140 -2.14 -7.45 -2.87
N PRO A 141 -1.04 -7.92 -2.27
CA PRO A 141 -0.62 -7.50 -0.92
C PRO A 141 -0.33 -6.00 -0.85
N THR A 142 0.07 -5.37 -1.96
CA THR A 142 0.29 -3.92 -2.05
C THR A 142 -1.00 -3.12 -1.79
N CYS A 143 -2.19 -3.71 -1.95
CA CYS A 143 -3.45 -3.05 -1.59
C CYS A 143 -3.55 -2.72 -0.10
N LEU A 144 -2.82 -3.41 0.79
CA LEU A 144 -2.78 -3.07 2.21
C LEU A 144 -2.23 -1.65 2.45
N GLN A 145 -1.19 -1.26 1.71
CA GLN A 145 -0.65 0.11 1.79
C GLN A 145 -1.71 1.13 1.36
N PHE A 146 -2.43 0.85 0.28
CA PHE A 146 -3.54 1.69 -0.18
C PHE A 146 -4.63 1.83 0.88
N TYR A 147 -5.05 0.72 1.51
CA TYR A 147 -6.07 0.75 2.57
C TYR A 147 -5.65 1.62 3.76
N ASN A 148 -4.37 1.60 4.14
CA ASN A 148 -3.83 2.43 5.22
C ASN A 148 -3.71 3.93 4.86
N ILE A 149 -3.81 4.29 3.58
CA ILE A 149 -3.82 5.70 3.16
C ILE A 149 -5.23 6.26 3.21
N ILE A 150 -6.25 5.44 2.92
CA ILE A 150 -7.64 5.88 2.84
C ILE A 150 -8.40 5.78 4.17
N PHE A 151 -7.93 4.95 5.11
CA PHE A 151 -8.48 4.74 6.45
C PHE A 151 -7.43 5.03 7.51
#